data_AF-A0A3D2ALA8-F1
#
_entry.id   AF-A0A3D2ALA8-F1
#
_cell.length_a   1.000
_cell.length_b   1.000
_cell.length_c   1.000
_cell.angle_alpha   90.00
_cell.angle_beta   90.00
_cell.angle_gamma   90.00
#
_symmetry.space_group_name_H-M   'P 1'
#
loop_
_entity.id
_entity.type
_entity.pdbx_description
1 polymer ?
#
loop_
_entity_poly.entity_id
_entity_poly.type
_entity_poly.pdbx_seq_one_letter_code
_entity_poly.pdbx_strand_id
1 'polypeptide(L)' 'MLNITIDNSELEDSLKQTYGNSEHAIASAFAEFIQHQQLKQDIGISIRQHDAGESIPLKQAIHEISAKYE' A
#
# COMPACT_ATOMS: atom_id res chain seq x y z
N MET A 1 15.15 -1.42 9.85
CA MET A 1 14.29 -0.62 10.74
C MET A 1 14.19 0.78 10.16
N LEU A 2 12.99 1.23 9.79
CA LEU A 2 12.74 2.64 9.48
C LEU A 2 12.59 3.38 10.80
N ASN A 3 13.42 4.41 11.04
CA ASN A 3 13.27 5.29 12.18
C ASN A 3 12.46 6.51 11.74
N ILE A 4 11.20 6.59 12.16
CA ILE A 4 10.29 7.67 11.77
C ILE A 4 10.19 8.62 12.97
N THR A 5 10.76 9.81 12.84
CA THR A 5 10.57 10.87 13.83
C THR A 5 9.31 11.65 13.46
N ILE A 6 8.39 11.79 14.41
CA ILE A 6 7.20 12.63 14.23
C ILE A 6 7.56 14.00 14.78
N ASP A 7 7.86 14.93 13.89
CA ASP A 7 8.31 16.28 14.25
C ASP A 7 7.11 17.22 14.54
N ASN A 8 5.91 16.66 14.69
CA ASN A 8 4.66 17.37 14.92
C ASN A 8 3.97 16.84 16.18
N SER A 9 3.97 17.65 17.24
CA SER A 9 3.40 17.33 18.54
C SER A 9 1.89 17.10 18.52
N GLU A 10 1.12 17.80 17.69
CA GLU A 10 -0.33 17.55 17.55
C GLU A 10 -0.63 16.18 16.92
N LEU A 11 0.22 15.78 15.97
CA LEU A 11 0.11 14.47 15.33
C LEU A 11 0.48 13.36 16.32
N GLU A 12 1.52 13.58 17.13
CA GLU A 12 1.94 12.66 18.18
C GLU A 12 0.85 12.46 19.24
N ASP A 13 0.22 13.54 19.70
CA ASP A 13 -0.88 13.48 20.66
C ASP A 13 -2.12 12.77 20.08
N SER A 14 -2.44 13.04 18.81
CA SER A 14 -3.55 12.37 18.11
C SER A 14 -3.31 10.87 17.93
N LEU A 15 -2.08 10.47 17.63
CA LEU A 15 -1.68 9.07 17.52
C LEU A 15 -1.74 8.37 18.88
N LYS A 16 -1.25 9.01 19.95
CA LYS A 16 -1.36 8.48 21.33
C LYS A 16 -2.80 8.36 21.79
N GLN A 17 -3.67 9.30 21.42
CA GLN A 17 -5.09 9.24 21.76
C GLN A 17 -5.80 8.09 21.03
N THR A 18 -5.44 7.85 19.77
CA THR A 18 -6.12 6.87 18.89
C THR A 18 -5.61 5.44 19.11
N TYR A 19 -4.30 5.27 19.27
CA TYR A 19 -3.63 3.96 19.33
C TYR A 19 -3.01 3.67 20.71
N GLY A 20 -3.12 4.60 21.66
CA GLY A 20 -2.47 4.51 22.96
C GLY A 20 -0.95 4.68 22.87
N ASN A 21 -0.24 4.25 23.91
CA ASN A 21 1.24 4.17 23.92
C ASN A 21 1.76 2.87 23.27
N SER A 22 0.96 2.21 22.42
CA SER A 22 1.35 0.96 21.78
C SER A 22 2.07 1.23 20.48
N GLU A 23 3.40 1.23 20.53
CA GLU A 23 4.26 1.35 19.34
C GLU A 23 3.89 0.32 18.25
N HIS A 24 3.47 -0.88 18.67
CA HIS A 24 3.05 -1.94 17.74
C HIS A 24 1.76 -1.57 17.00
N ALA A 25 0.78 -0.96 17.67
CA ALA A 25 -0.47 -0.55 17.04
C ALA A 25 -0.23 0.58 16.02
N ILE A 26 0.62 1.55 16.37
CA ILE A 26 1.00 2.65 15.47
C ILE A 26 1.75 2.10 14.25
N ALA A 27 2.70 1.18 14.46
CA ALA A 27 3.43 0.55 13.37
C ALA A 27 2.52 -0.25 12.43
N SER A 28 1.54 -0.99 12.98
CA SER A 28 0.57 -1.74 12.19
C SER A 28 -0.33 -0.82 11.36
N ALA A 29 -0.86 0.25 11.96
CA ALA A 29 -1.68 1.23 11.26
C ALA A 29 -0.91 1.95 10.14
N PHE A 30 0.37 2.26 10.38
CA PHE A 30 1.22 2.84 9.36
C PHE A 30 1.49 1.86 8.20
N ALA A 31 1.75 0.59 8.52
CA ALA A 31 1.92 -0.44 7.49
C ALA A 31 0.66 -0.61 6.63
N GLU A 32 -0.52 -0.64 7.25
CA GLU A 32 -1.81 -0.68 6.55
C GLU A 32 -2.01 0.55 5.66
N PHE A 33 -1.69 1.74 6.16
CA PHE A 33 -1.76 2.98 5.36
C PHE A 33 -0.90 2.91 4.10
N ILE A 34 0.35 2.46 4.24
CA ILE A 34 1.27 2.29 3.09
C ILE A 34 0.71 1.27 2.10
N GLN A 35 0.20 0.13 2.57
CA GLN A 35 -0.44 -0.87 1.71
C GLN A 35 -1.65 -0.30 0.96
N HIS A 36 -2.51 0.45 1.64
CA HIS A 36 -3.66 1.10 1.01
C HIS A 36 -3.24 2.12 -0.05
N GLN A 37 -2.15 2.86 0.19
CA GLN A 37 -1.63 3.83 -0.77
C GLN A 37 -1.05 3.14 -2.00
N GLN A 38 -0.32 2.04 -1.83
CA GLN A 38 0.17 1.20 -2.94
C GLN A 38 -0.99 0.62 -3.75
N LEU A 39 -2.01 0.08 -3.08
CA LEU A 39 -3.20 -0.46 -3.76
C LEU A 39 -3.91 0.61 -4.60
N LYS A 40 -4.07 1.84 -4.08
CA LYS A 40 -4.64 2.96 -4.86
C LYS A 40 -3.80 3.28 -6.09
N GLN A 41 -2.48 3.25 -5.95
CA GLN A 41 -1.55 3.51 -7.06
C GLN A 41 -1.66 2.41 -8.13
N ASP A 42 -1.69 1.14 -7.73
CA ASP A 42 -1.80 0.00 -8.63
C ASP A 42 -3.14 -0.03 -9.38
N ILE A 43 -4.24 0.31 -8.70
CA ILE A 43 -5.55 0.50 -9.35
C ILE A 43 -5.47 1.63 -10.37
N GLY A 44 -4.86 2.76 -10.02
CA GLY A 44 -4.71 3.90 -10.95
C GLY A 44 -3.80 3.60 -12.14
N ILE A 45 -2.81 2.71 -11.99
CA ILE A 45 -2.01 2.18 -13.10
C ILE A 45 -2.87 1.27 -13.98
N SER A 46 -3.60 0.34 -13.37
CA SER A 46 -4.46 -0.62 -14.08
C SER A 46 -5.54 0.08 -14.91
N ILE A 47 -6.17 1.13 -14.38
CA ILE A 47 -7.14 1.96 -15.12
C ILE A 47 -6.46 2.63 -16.32
N ARG A 48 -5.28 3.23 -16.14
CA ARG A 48 -4.55 3.88 -17.24
C ARG A 48 -4.13 2.90 -18.33
N GLN A 49 -3.67 1.71 -17.95
CA GLN A 49 -3.32 0.65 -18.90
C GLN A 49 -4.56 0.16 -19.65
N HIS A 50 -5.70 0.02 -18.96
CA HIS A 50 -6.97 -0.31 -19.59
C HIS A 50 -7.40 0.76 -20.60
N ASP A 51 -7.38 2.04 -20.21
CA ASP A 51 -7.77 3.17 -21.07
C ASP A 51 -6.82 3.35 -22.27
N ALA A 52 -5.54 3.00 -22.10
CA ALA A 52 -4.55 2.98 -23.18
C ALA A 52 -4.67 1.77 -24.13
N GLY A 53 -5.57 0.82 -23.84
CA GLY A 53 -5.71 -0.42 -24.61
C GLY A 53 -4.57 -1.43 -24.37
N GLU A 54 -3.78 -1.23 -23.31
CA GLU A 54 -2.69 -2.11 -22.87
C GLU A 54 -3.18 -3.29 -22.01
N SER A 55 -4.50 -3.46 -21.88
CA SER A 55 -5.11 -4.58 -21.18
C SER A 55 -4.72 -5.90 -21.86
N ILE A 56 -4.06 -6.79 -21.13
CA ILE A 56 -3.77 -8.14 -21.63
C ILE A 56 -4.98 -9.07 -21.43
N PRO A 57 -5.30 -9.96 -22.38
CA PRO A 57 -6.33 -10.98 -22.20
C PRO A 57 -6.03 -11.87 -20.99
N LEU A 58 -7.06 -12.28 -20.25
CA LEU A 58 -6.94 -13.13 -19.06
C LEU A 58 -6.11 -14.41 -19.32
N LYS A 59 -6.25 -15.01 -20.50
CA LYS A 59 -5.48 -16.20 -20.91
C LYS A 59 -3.98 -15.91 -20.98
N GLN A 60 -3.59 -14.72 -21.44
CA GLN A 60 -2.20 -14.29 -21.49
C GLN A 60 -1.67 -13.97 -20.09
N ALA A 61 -2.46 -13.28 -19.25
CA ALA A 61 -2.10 -13.01 -17.87
C ALA A 61 -1.82 -14.29 -17.06
N ILE A 62 -2.67 -15.31 -17.21
CA ILE A 62 -2.48 -16.62 -16.55
C ILE A 62 -1.19 -17.28 -17.03
N HIS A 63 -0.91 -17.26 -18.34
CA HIS A 63 0.29 -17.85 -18.90
C HIS A 63 1.57 -17.18 -18.38
N GLU A 64 1.60 -15.84 -18.36
CA GLU A 64 2.75 -15.07 -17.89
C GLU A 64 3.00 -15.25 -16.38
N ILE A 65 1.94 -15.36 -15.57
CA ILE A 65 2.06 -15.66 -14.14
C ILE A 65 2.63 -17.06 -13.94
N SER A 66 2.06 -18.10 -14.58
CA SER A 66 2.55 -19.47 -14.44
C SER A 66 4.01 -19.61 -14.84
N ALA A 67 4.42 -19.02 -15.96
CA ALA A 67 5.81 -19.07 -16.44
C ALA A 67 6.83 -18.36 -15.53
N LYS A 68 6.38 -17.48 -14.62
CA LYS A 68 7.26 -16.78 -13.67
C LYS A 68 7.54 -17.59 -12.41
N TYR A 69 6.73 -18.60 -12.12
CA TYR A 69 6.80 -19.42 -10.90
C TYR A 69 7.08 -20.90 -11.17
N GLU A 70 7.21 -21.30 -12.45
CA GLU A 70 7.81 -22.56 -12.90
C GLU A 70 9.31 -22.39 -13.17
#